data_AF-A0A2E5NIL2-F1
#
_entry.id   AF-A0A2E5NIL2-F1
#
_cell.length_a   1.000
_cell.length_b   1.000
_cell.length_c   1.000
_cell.angle_alpha   90.00
_cell.angle_beta   90.00
_cell.angle_gamma   90.00
#
_symmetry.space_group_name_H-M   'P 1'
#
loop_
_entity.id
_entity.type
_entity.pdbx_description
1 polymer ?
#
loop_
_entity_poly.entity_id
_entity_poly.type
_entity_poly.pdbx_seq_one_letter_code
_entity_poly.pdbx_strand_id
1 'polypeptide(L)' 'MAEKKFKKVVRNPKTGRKKTVKYGAKGYSIAPSTKRGDSYCARSAGQMKKFPKSAKNPNSPLRLSRKKWKCSGSKSRRK' A
#
# COMPACT_ATOMS: atom_id res chain seq x y z
N MET A 1 13.95 11.39 7.67
CA MET A 1 13.00 10.27 7.51
C MET A 1 12.03 10.61 6.38
N ALA A 2 11.94 9.80 5.31
CA ALA A 2 11.07 10.11 4.18
C ALA A 2 9.61 10.30 4.64
N GLU A 3 9.08 11.52 4.52
CA GLU A 3 7.73 11.85 4.92
C GLU A 3 6.73 10.98 4.14
N LYS A 4 5.77 10.39 4.86
CA LYS A 4 4.75 9.53 4.28
C LYS A 4 3.44 10.30 4.11
N LYS A 5 2.85 10.24 2.92
CA LYS A 5 1.65 11.02 2.55
C LYS A 5 0.38 10.51 3.23
N PHE A 6 0.26 9.21 3.50
CA PHE A 6 -0.94 8.62 4.08
C PHE A 6 -0.69 8.05 5.47
N LYS A 7 -1.70 8.18 6.33
CA LYS A 7 -1.76 7.53 7.65
C LYS A 7 -3.04 6.70 7.76
N LYS A 8 -2.95 5.50 8.32
CA LYS A 8 -4.11 4.70 8.73
C LYS A 8 -3.93 4.31 10.18
N VAL A 9 -4.91 4.65 11.01
CA VAL A 9 -5.01 4.14 12.37
C VAL A 9 -5.67 2.76 12.30
N VAL A 10 -5.00 1.77 12.88
CA VAL A 10 -5.45 0.39 12.94
C VAL A 10 -5.70 0.08 14.40
N ARG A 11 -6.94 -0.30 14.75
CA ARG A 11 -7.32 -0.73 16.09
C ARG A 11 -7.19 -2.26 16.17
N ASN A 12 -6.50 -2.76 17.18
CA ASN A 12 -6.52 -4.18 17.49
C ASN A 12 -7.85 -4.50 18.21
N PRO A 13 -8.71 -5.37 17.66
CA PRO A 13 -10.00 -5.68 18.27
C PRO A 13 -9.86 -6.43 19.60
N LYS A 14 -8.78 -7.21 19.79
CA LYS A 14 -8.58 -8.02 21.00
C LYS A 14 -8.05 -7.23 22.20
N THR A 15 -7.20 -6.23 21.95
CA THR A 15 -6.52 -5.47 23.02
C THR A 15 -6.89 -4.00 23.09
N GLY A 16 -7.72 -3.52 22.15
CA GLY A 16 -8.09 -2.10 22.04
C GLY A 16 -6.96 -1.17 21.58
N ARG A 17 -5.69 -1.64 21.57
CA ARG A 17 -4.51 -0.85 21.23
C ARG A 17 -4.60 -0.31 19.80
N LYS A 18 -4.27 0.97 19.62
CA LYS A 18 -4.23 1.65 18.32
C LYS A 18 -2.79 1.72 17.81
N LYS A 19 -2.57 1.32 16.56
CA LYS A 19 -1.29 1.47 15.86
C LYS A 19 -1.47 2.37 14.65
N THR A 20 -0.65 3.41 14.54
CA THR A 20 -0.64 4.29 13.37
C THR A 20 0.33 3.75 12.33
N VAL A 21 -0.19 3.39 11.16
CA VAL A 21 0.60 2.93 10.02
C VAL A 21 0.71 4.07 9.02
N LYS A 22 1.93 4.57 8.81
CA LYS A 22 2.23 5.60 7.80
C LYS A 22 2.70 4.94 6.50
N TYR A 23 2.18 5.34 5.35
CA TYR A 23 2.45 4.70 4.06
C TYR A 23 2.39 5.67 2.87
N GLY A 24 3.01 5.28 1.74
CA GLY A 24 3.17 6.12 0.55
C GLY A 24 4.20 7.24 0.73
N ALA A 25 5.04 7.53 -0.26
CA ALA A 25 5.92 8.70 -0.27
C ALA A 25 5.17 10.05 -0.34
N LYS A 26 5.78 11.15 0.10
CA LYS A 26 5.28 12.51 -0.18
C LYS A 26 5.62 12.87 -1.64
N GLY A 27 4.78 13.65 -2.33
CA GLY A 27 5.05 14.13 -3.70
C GLY A 27 4.59 13.25 -4.87
N TYR A 28 4.06 12.03 -4.64
CA TYR A 28 3.48 11.23 -5.74
C TYR A 28 1.96 11.40 -5.85
N SER A 29 1.47 11.35 -7.09
CA SER A 29 0.05 11.34 -7.44
C SER A 29 -0.42 9.92 -7.72
N ILE A 30 -1.51 9.52 -7.07
CA ILE A 30 -2.13 8.21 -7.29
C ILE A 30 -2.90 8.27 -8.60
N ALA A 31 -2.46 7.51 -9.60
CA ALA A 31 -3.04 7.47 -10.93
C ALA A 31 -3.35 6.00 -11.33
N PRO A 32 -4.45 5.42 -10.82
CA PRO A 32 -4.86 4.07 -11.21
C PRO A 32 -5.31 4.06 -12.68
N SER A 33 -5.19 2.90 -13.34
CA SER A 33 -5.46 2.71 -14.77
C SER A 33 -4.59 3.55 -15.72
N THR A 34 -3.41 3.95 -15.27
CA THR A 34 -2.40 4.59 -16.13
C THR A 34 -1.18 3.69 -16.24
N LYS A 35 -0.35 3.89 -17.27
CA LYS A 35 0.96 3.21 -17.38
C LYS A 35 1.79 3.36 -16.08
N ARG A 36 1.71 4.53 -15.42
CA ARG A 36 2.36 4.79 -14.13
C ARG A 36 1.78 3.94 -12.99
N GLY A 37 0.46 3.79 -12.93
CA GLY A 37 -0.23 2.93 -11.96
C GLY A 37 0.12 1.45 -12.14
N ASP A 38 0.17 0.98 -13.38
CA ASP A 38 0.55 -0.40 -13.70
C ASP A 38 2.01 -0.68 -13.34
N SER A 39 2.93 0.22 -13.72
CA SER A 39 4.34 0.13 -13.32
C SER A 39 4.51 0.10 -11.81
N TYR A 40 3.73 0.90 -11.06
CA TYR A 40 3.72 0.84 -9.61
C TYR A 40 3.22 -0.52 -9.09
N CYS A 41 2.10 -1.02 -9.61
CA CYS A 41 1.51 -2.28 -9.17
C CYS A 41 2.42 -3.48 -9.46
N ALA A 42 3.15 -3.47 -10.59
CA ALA A 42 4.12 -4.49 -10.97
C ALA A 42 5.33 -4.49 -10.02
N ARG A 43 5.97 -3.32 -9.80
CA ARG A 43 7.07 -3.17 -8.83
C ARG A 43 6.63 -3.59 -7.43
N SER A 44 5.44 -3.19 -7.03
CA SER A 44 4.88 -3.50 -5.73
C SER A 44 4.57 -5.00 -5.58
N ALA A 45 4.19 -5.70 -6.66
CA ALA A 45 4.00 -7.14 -6.64
C ALA A 45 5.34 -7.89 -6.43
N GLY A 46 6.43 -7.41 -7.04
CA GLY A 46 7.78 -7.91 -6.76
C GLY A 46 8.17 -7.73 -5.29
N GLN A 47 7.86 -6.57 -4.69
CA GLN A 47 8.08 -6.35 -3.26
C GLN A 47 7.24 -7.28 -2.38
N MET A 48 6.02 -7.64 -2.78
CA MET A 48 5.22 -8.60 -2.02
C MET A 48 5.86 -9.99 -1.96
N LYS A 49 6.51 -10.42 -3.04
CA LYS A 49 7.26 -11.68 -3.07
C LYS A 49 8.45 -11.65 -2.12
N LYS A 50 9.20 -10.54 -2.09
CA LYS A 50 10.36 -10.36 -1.20
C LYS A 50 9.98 -10.22 0.28
N PHE A 51 8.81 -9.64 0.57
CA PHE A 51 8.35 -9.36 1.94
C PHE A 51 7.05 -10.11 2.28
N PRO A 52 7.10 -11.45 2.48
CA PRO A 52 5.90 -12.25 2.72
C PRO A 52 5.16 -11.86 4.01
N LYS A 53 5.87 -11.41 5.04
CA LYS A 53 5.26 -10.90 6.29
C LYS A 53 4.38 -9.66 6.03
N SER A 54 4.86 -8.74 5.19
CA SER A 54 4.10 -7.56 4.78
C SER A 54 2.96 -7.90 3.81
N ALA A 55 3.12 -8.94 2.99
CA ALA A 55 2.07 -9.43 2.09
C ALA A 55 0.90 -10.08 2.86
N LYS A 56 1.20 -10.85 3.92
CA LYS A 56 0.19 -11.49 4.79
C LYS A 56 -0.61 -10.48 5.62
N ASN A 57 0.00 -9.39 6.05
CA ASN A 57 -0.69 -8.39 6.88
C ASN A 57 -1.49 -7.38 6.02
N PRO A 58 -2.84 -7.36 6.09
CA PRO A 58 -3.68 -6.45 5.30
C PRO A 58 -3.49 -4.98 5.67
N ASN A 59 -3.02 -4.71 6.88
CA ASN A 59 -2.74 -3.38 7.41
C ASN A 59 -1.27 -2.95 7.23
N SER A 60 -0.47 -3.71 6.48
CA SER A 60 0.91 -3.32 6.19
C SER A 60 0.98 -2.08 5.30
N PRO A 61 2.04 -1.24 5.43
CA PRO A 61 2.21 -0.08 4.57
C PRO A 61 2.14 -0.41 3.06
N LEU A 62 2.68 -1.57 2.66
CA LEU A 62 2.68 -2.02 1.28
C LEU A 62 1.27 -2.38 0.79
N ARG A 63 0.49 -3.12 1.60
CA ARG A 63 -0.89 -3.51 1.25
C ARG A 63 -1.82 -2.32 1.18
N LEU A 64 -1.66 -1.37 2.10
CA LEU A 64 -2.42 -0.12 2.13
C LEU A 64 -2.12 0.73 0.90
N SER A 65 -0.85 0.84 0.51
CA SER A 65 -0.45 1.57 -0.69
C SER A 65 -1.07 0.93 -1.95
N ARG A 66 -0.94 -0.39 -2.12
CA ARG A 66 -1.56 -1.12 -3.24
C ARG A 66 -3.08 -0.95 -3.30
N LYS A 67 -3.76 -0.90 -2.14
CA LYS A 67 -5.20 -0.65 -2.07
C LYS A 67 -5.55 0.74 -2.60
N LYS A 68 -4.74 1.77 -2.29
CA LYS A 68 -4.94 3.12 -2.83
C LYS A 68 -4.67 3.22 -4.32
N TRP A 69 -3.65 2.52 -4.82
CA TRP A 69 -3.37 2.41 -6.25
C TRP A 69 -4.34 1.49 -7.02
N LYS A 70 -5.36 0.94 -6.35
CA LYS A 70 -6.32 -0.04 -6.90
C LYS A 70 -5.64 -1.22 -7.61
N CYS A 71 -4.47 -1.66 -7.11
CA CYS A 71 -3.72 -2.75 -7.73
C CYS A 71 -4.48 -4.08 -7.67
N SER A 72 -4.60 -4.75 -8.82
CA SER A 72 -5.00 -6.14 -8.97
C SER A 72 -3.85 -6.91 -9.63
N GLY A 73 -3.18 -7.75 -8.84
CA GLY A 73 -1.94 -8.41 -9.29
C GLY A 73 -0.85 -7.39 -9.65
N SER A 74 -0.32 -7.49 -10.86
CA SER A 74 0.73 -6.59 -11.39
C SER A 74 0.17 -5.32 -12.03
N LYS A 75 -1.14 -5.18 -12.22
CA LYS A 75 -1.75 -4.02 -12.89
C LYS A 75 -2.67 -3.24 -11.95
N SER A 76 -2.94 -1.98 -12.29
CA SER A 76 -3.90 -1.13 -11.60
C SER A 76 -5.27 -1.26 -12.24
N ARG A 77 -6.35 -1.32 -11.44
CA ARG A 77 -7.71 -1.42 -11.97
C ARG A 77 -8.25 -0.03 -12.35
N ARG A 78 -9.13 0.00 -13.36
CA ARG A 78 -10.00 1.16 -13.64
C ARG A 78 -10.84 1.51 -12.43
N LYS A 79 -11.05 2.82 -12.26
CA LYS A 79 -11.67 3.38 -11.08
C LYS A 79 -13.13 2.98 -11.01
#